data_AF-A0A6I4VYZ3-F1
#
_entry.id   AF-A0A6I4VYZ3-F1
#
_cell.length_a   1.000
_cell.length_b   1.000
_cell.length_c   1.000
_cell.angle_alpha   90.00
_cell.angle_beta   90.00
_cell.angle_gamma   90.00
#
_symmetry.space_group_name_H-M   'P 1'
#
loop_
_entity.id
_entity.type
_entity.pdbx_description
1 polymer ?
#
loop_
_entity_poly.entity_id
_entity_poly.type
_entity_poly.pdbx_seq_one_letter_code
_entity_poly.pdbx_strand_id
1 'polypeptide(L)'
;MKTSGKDIKKISVDGHEFFYVLHEKTDFVRLRIYSVKWKTAYCDLYFTWKDNWLIHFYKPSIAVVLIRHVMHNGWEYQNRGMMEIKEASFLIEELQLESLGE
;
A
#
# COMPACT_ATOMS: atom_id res chain seq x y z
N MET A 1 28.60 -3.31 -2.77
CA MET A 1 27.54 -2.92 -1.80
C MET A 1 26.33 -2.48 -2.62
N LYS A 2 25.33 -3.34 -2.79
CA LYS A 2 24.14 -3.02 -3.62
C LYS A 2 23.18 -2.19 -2.76
N THR A 3 23.11 -0.89 -3.00
CA THR A 3 22.02 -0.05 -2.50
C THR A 3 20.75 -0.50 -3.21
N SER A 4 19.99 -1.40 -2.57
CA SER A 4 18.60 -1.67 -2.95
C SER A 4 17.82 -0.38 -2.80
N GLY A 5 17.79 0.43 -3.86
CA GLY A 5 16.96 1.62 -3.91
C GLY A 5 15.54 1.18 -3.62
N LYS A 6 14.90 1.78 -2.60
CA LYS A 6 13.47 1.61 -2.39
C LYS A 6 12.79 1.93 -3.71
N ASP A 7 12.08 0.98 -4.30
CA ASP A 7 11.33 1.18 -5.53
C ASP A 7 10.10 2.04 -5.18
N ILE A 8 10.29 3.36 -5.28
CA ILE A 8 9.23 4.34 -5.01
C ILE A 8 8.46 4.52 -6.31
N LYS A 9 7.19 4.10 -6.30
CA LYS A 9 6.29 4.23 -7.44
C LYS A 9 5.34 5.39 -7.23
N LYS A 10 5.07 6.16 -8.28
CA LYS A 10 4.07 7.23 -8.27
C LYS A 10 2.76 6.73 -8.88
N ILE A 11 1.62 7.11 -8.31
CA ILE A 11 0.30 6.71 -8.79
C ILE A 11 -0.73 7.80 -8.53
N SER A 12 -1.75 7.90 -9.38
CA SER A 12 -2.88 8.80 -9.20
C SER A 12 -4.13 7.99 -8.88
N VAL A 13 -4.81 8.35 -7.79
CA VAL A 13 -6.06 7.72 -7.34
C VAL A 13 -7.06 8.82 -7.05
N ASP A 14 -8.21 8.78 -7.73
CA ASP A 14 -9.34 9.70 -7.55
C ASP A 14 -8.93 11.19 -7.59
N GLY A 15 -8.03 11.55 -8.51
CA GLY A 15 -7.54 12.91 -8.71
C GLY A 15 -6.43 13.34 -7.75
N HIS A 16 -5.99 12.47 -6.83
CA HIS A 16 -4.90 12.74 -5.90
C HIS A 16 -3.66 11.92 -6.25
N GLU A 17 -2.47 12.52 -6.08
CA GLU A 17 -1.20 11.87 -6.38
C GLU A 17 -0.55 11.29 -5.12
N PHE A 18 -0.09 10.05 -5.22
CA PHE A 18 0.55 9.31 -4.15
C PHE A 18 1.88 8.72 -4.61
N PHE A 19 2.79 8.55 -3.65
CA PHE A 19 3.90 7.63 -3.79
C PHE A 19 3.59 6.37 -2.98
N TYR A 20 4.03 5.21 -3.45
CA TYR A 20 4.01 4.01 -2.63
C TYR A 20 5.33 3.25 -2.73
N VAL A 21 5.64 2.53 -1.66
CA VAL A 21 6.87 1.77 -1.50
C VAL A 21 6.51 0.41 -0.93
N LEU A 22 6.96 -0.63 -1.60
CA LEU A 22 6.91 -1.98 -1.06
C LEU A 22 8.18 -2.27 -0.29
N HIS A 23 8.01 -2.86 0.88
CA HIS A 23 9.11 -3.32 1.71
C HIS A 23 8.82 -4.76 2.13
N GLU A 24 9.51 -5.67 1.46
CA GLU A 24 9.39 -7.10 1.68
C GLU A 24 10.43 -7.55 2.70
N LYS A 25 9.98 -8.28 3.72
CA LYS A 25 10.80 -9.02 4.67
C LYS A 25 10.41 -10.50 4.59
N THR A 26 11.16 -11.36 5.28
CA THR A 26 10.89 -12.80 5.32
C THR A 26 9.48 -13.13 5.79
N ASP A 27 8.95 -12.38 6.76
CA ASP A 27 7.67 -12.70 7.41
C ASP A 27 6.49 -11.86 6.88
N PHE A 28 6.77 -10.69 6.30
CA PHE A 28 5.75 -9.74 5.91
C PHE A 28 6.13 -8.90 4.69
N VAL A 29 5.09 -8.38 4.04
CA VAL A 29 5.16 -7.28 3.07
C VAL A 29 4.55 -6.05 3.69
N ARG A 30 5.25 -4.93 3.65
CA ARG A 30 4.69 -3.62 4.02
C ARG A 30 4.52 -2.76 2.79
N LEU A 31 3.29 -2.36 2.50
CA LEU A 31 2.98 -1.30 1.55
C LEU A 31 2.90 0.02 2.32
N ARG A 32 3.85 0.92 2.07
CA ARG A 32 3.80 2.29 2.59
C ARG A 32 3.33 3.24 1.50
N ILE A 33 2.30 4.01 1.78
CA ILE A 33 1.73 5.02 0.89
C ILE A 33 2.03 6.40 1.46
N TYR A 34 2.42 7.35 0.61
CA TYR A 34 2.67 8.75 0.94
C TYR A 34 1.81 9.66 0.07
N SER A 35 1.29 10.73 0.66
CA SER A 35 0.75 11.85 -0.12
C SER A 35 1.88 12.61 -0.80
N VAL A 36 1.78 12.85 -2.11
CA VAL A 36 2.79 13.64 -2.85
C VAL A 36 2.84 15.08 -2.31
N LYS A 37 1.66 15.64 -2.01
CA LYS A 37 1.49 17.00 -1.49
C LYS A 37 1.99 17.13 -0.05
N TRP A 38 1.71 16.13 0.79
CA TRP A 38 2.06 16.12 2.20
C TRP A 38 2.97 14.94 2.51
N LYS A 39 4.26 15.08 2.22
CA LYS A 39 5.24 13.98 2.29
C LYS A 39 5.39 13.32 3.68
N THR A 40 4.90 13.97 4.74
CA THR A 40 4.87 13.42 6.11
C THR A 40 3.61 12.65 6.41
N ALA A 41 2.57 12.76 5.58
CA ALA A 41 1.35 11.99 5.67
C ALA A 41 1.58 10.63 5.01
N TYR A 42 1.43 9.56 5.78
CA TYR A 42 1.65 8.21 5.28
C TYR A 42 0.66 7.22 5.87
N CYS A 43 0.42 6.15 5.11
CA CYS A 43 -0.32 4.99 5.55
C CYS A 43 0.58 3.75 5.38
N ASP A 44 0.69 2.94 6.42
CA ASP A 44 1.35 1.64 6.36
C ASP A 44 0.34 0.50 6.44
N LEU A 45 0.41 -0.40 5.47
CA LEU A 45 -0.35 -1.66 5.44
C LEU A 45 0.63 -2.82 5.54
N TYR A 46 0.44 -3.68 6.53
CA TYR A 46 1.28 -4.86 6.77
C TYR A 46 0.52 -6.13 6.42
N PHE A 47 1.13 -6.94 5.57
CA PHE A 47 0.59 -8.19 5.05
C PHE A 47 1.53 -9.33 5.42
N THR A 48 1.01 -10.42 5.95
CA THR A 48 1.77 -11.64 6.25
C THR A 48 2.02 -12.45 4.98
N TRP A 49 3.22 -12.99 4.76
CA TRP A 49 3.46 -13.82 3.56
C TRP A 49 2.66 -15.11 3.56
N LYS A 50 2.42 -15.68 4.75
CA LYS A 50 1.67 -16.92 4.93
C LYS A 50 0.30 -16.87 4.25
N ASP A 51 -0.35 -15.71 4.29
CA ASP A 51 -1.72 -15.55 3.81
C ASP A 51 -1.77 -15.02 2.37
N ASN A 52 -0.65 -14.45 1.86
CA ASN A 52 -0.69 -13.53 0.72
C ASN A 52 0.33 -13.87 -0.39
N TRP A 53 0.83 -15.10 -0.42
CA TRP A 53 1.86 -15.56 -1.37
C TRP A 53 1.47 -15.42 -2.85
N LEU A 54 0.17 -15.41 -3.16
CA LEU A 54 -0.37 -15.26 -4.51
C LEU A 54 -0.59 -13.80 -4.94
N ILE A 55 -0.49 -12.85 -4.01
CA ILE A 55 -0.82 -11.46 -4.31
C ILE A 55 0.41 -10.72 -4.85
N HIS A 56 0.29 -10.28 -6.10
CA HIS A 56 1.32 -9.47 -6.75
C HIS A 56 1.23 -7.99 -6.32
N PHE A 57 1.70 -7.67 -5.12
CA PHE A 57 1.69 -6.31 -4.57
C PHE A 57 2.36 -5.24 -5.45
N TYR A 58 3.26 -5.66 -6.35
CA TYR A 58 3.92 -4.79 -7.33
C TYR A 58 2.99 -4.26 -8.44
N LYS A 59 1.81 -4.86 -8.62
CA LYS A 59 0.81 -4.43 -9.60
C LYS A 59 0.18 -3.09 -9.18
N PRO A 60 0.18 -2.06 -10.05
CA PRO A 60 -0.43 -0.78 -9.73
C PRO A 60 -1.92 -0.88 -9.40
N SER A 61 -2.67 -1.80 -10.01
CA SER A 61 -4.09 -2.03 -9.74
C SER A 61 -4.36 -2.35 -8.27
N ILE A 62 -3.54 -3.21 -7.66
CA ILE A 62 -3.61 -3.55 -6.23
C ILE A 62 -3.38 -2.30 -5.38
N ALA A 63 -2.35 -1.51 -5.71
CA ALA A 63 -2.07 -0.28 -5.01
C ALA A 63 -3.24 0.73 -5.09
N VAL A 64 -3.89 0.87 -6.26
CA VAL A 64 -5.08 1.74 -6.41
C VAL A 64 -6.19 1.33 -5.45
N VAL A 65 -6.52 0.04 -5.41
CA VAL A 65 -7.63 -0.46 -4.58
C VAL A 65 -7.33 -0.26 -3.10
N LEU A 66 -6.11 -0.60 -2.66
CA LEU A 66 -5.68 -0.41 -1.27
C LEU A 66 -5.66 1.07 -0.87
N ILE A 67 -5.12 1.95 -1.73
CA ILE A 67 -5.11 3.41 -1.49
C ILE A 67 -6.53 3.94 -1.36
N ARG A 68 -7.43 3.57 -2.27
CA ARG A 68 -8.83 4.01 -2.23
C ARG A 68 -9.51 3.51 -0.95
N HIS A 69 -9.26 2.27 -0.54
CA HIS A 69 -9.80 1.73 0.71
C HIS A 69 -9.35 2.56 1.91
N VAL A 70 -8.05 2.84 2.08
CA VAL A 70 -7.58 3.62 3.25
C VAL A 70 -8.04 5.08 3.21
N MET A 71 -8.21 5.67 2.01
CA MET A 71 -8.80 7.00 1.85
C MET A 71 -10.24 7.05 2.37
N HIS A 72 -11.03 6.00 2.13
CA HIS A 72 -12.41 5.91 2.61
C HIS A 72 -12.52 5.52 4.08
N ASN A 73 -11.50 4.85 4.63
CA ASN A 73 -11.48 4.35 6.01
C ASN A 73 -10.71 5.27 6.98
N GLY A 74 -10.71 6.58 6.72
CA GLY A 74 -10.28 7.58 7.69
C GLY A 74 -8.81 8.00 7.63
N TRP A 75 -8.04 7.58 6.61
CA TRP A 75 -6.70 8.15 6.43
C TRP A 75 -6.77 9.63 6.04
N GLU A 76 -6.26 10.52 6.89
CA GLU A 76 -6.21 11.96 6.62
C GLU A 76 -5.04 12.36 5.68
N TYR A 77 -5.01 11.83 4.46
CA TYR A 77 -3.93 12.03 3.48
C TYR A 77 -3.77 13.47 2.96
N GLN A 78 -4.77 14.32 3.19
CA GLN A 78 -4.74 15.76 2.86
C GLN A 78 -4.24 16.63 4.02
N ASN A 79 -3.96 16.03 5.17
CA ASN A 79 -3.31 16.65 6.33
C ASN A 79 -2.08 15.80 6.69
N ARG A 80 -1.31 16.15 7.73
CA ARG A 80 -0.13 15.36 8.17
C ARG A 80 -0.52 14.04 8.87
N GLY A 81 -1.63 13.42 8.47
CA GLY A 81 -2.20 12.22 9.07
C GLY A 81 -1.35 10.98 8.82
N MET A 82 -1.17 10.20 9.87
CA MET A 82 -0.48 8.91 9.83
C MET A 82 -1.47 7.81 10.17
N MET A 83 -1.49 6.74 9.39
CA MET A 83 -2.32 5.56 9.63
C MET A 83 -1.49 4.30 9.53
N GLU A 84 -1.78 3.30 10.35
CA GLU A 84 -1.13 2.01 10.31
C GLU A 84 -2.16 0.89 10.49
N ILE A 85 -2.13 -0.10 9.60
CA ILE A 85 -2.91 -1.34 9.70
C ILE A 85 -1.91 -2.50 9.76
N LYS A 86 -1.71 -3.06 10.96
CA LYS A 86 -0.70 -4.09 11.24
C LYS A 86 -1.05 -5.49 10.72
N GLU A 87 -2.33 -5.77 10.53
CA GLU A 87 -2.82 -7.03 10.00
C GLU A 87 -3.78 -6.73 8.85
N ALA A 88 -3.23 -6.30 7.72
CA ALA A 88 -4.01 -5.89 6.54
C ALA A 88 -4.40 -7.08 5.65
N SER A 89 -4.01 -8.32 5.98
CA SER A 89 -4.28 -9.52 5.17
C SER A 89 -5.77 -9.75 4.91
N PHE A 90 -6.66 -9.37 5.82
CA PHE A 90 -8.12 -9.47 5.61
C PHE A 90 -8.61 -8.64 4.40
N LEU A 91 -7.88 -7.59 4.01
CA LEU A 91 -8.23 -6.75 2.86
C LEU A 91 -8.11 -7.50 1.53
N ILE A 92 -7.39 -8.62 1.48
CA ILE A 92 -7.23 -9.37 0.24
C ILE A 92 -8.55 -10.02 -0.15
N GLU A 93 -9.20 -10.70 0.78
CA GLU A 93 -10.52 -11.29 0.57
C GLU A 93 -11.59 -10.18 0.48
N GLU A 94 -11.56 -9.19 1.38
CA GLU A 94 -12.58 -8.12 1.42
C GLU A 94 -12.62 -7.29 0.12
N LEU A 95 -11.45 -7.04 -0.49
CA LEU A 95 -11.33 -6.26 -1.70
C LEU A 95 -11.13 -7.11 -2.97
N GLN A 96 -11.19 -8.44 -2.84
CA GLN A 96 -11.01 -9.41 -3.93
C GLN A 96 -9.71 -9.15 -4.73
N LEU A 97 -8.60 -8.94 -4.02
CA LEU A 97 -7.33 -8.57 -4.64
C LEU A 97 -6.72 -9.68 -5.49
N GLU A 98 -7.10 -10.93 -5.24
CA GLU A 98 -6.68 -12.11 -5.99
C GLU A 98 -7.09 -12.06 -7.47
N SER A 99 -8.30 -11.57 -7.80
CA SER A 99 -8.77 -11.49 -9.19
C SER A 99 -8.08 -10.38 -10.01
N LEU A 100 -7.32 -9.51 -9.35
CA LEU A 100 -6.47 -8.49 -9.98
C LEU A 100 -5.03 -9.00 -10.19
N GLY A 101 -4.72 -10.16 -9.59
CA GLY A 101 -3.43 -10.84 -9.61
C GLY A 101 -3.16 -11.67 -10.86
N GLU A 102 -4.20 -12.01 -11.64
CA GLU A 102 -4.12 -12.75 -12.92
C GLU A 102 -3.70 -11.88 -14.12
#